data_AF-A0A2G5D8G4-F1
#
_entry.id   AF-A0A2G5D8G4-F1
#
_cell.length_a   1.000
_cell.length_b   1.000
_cell.length_c   1.000
_cell.angle_alpha   90.00
_cell.angle_beta   90.00
_cell.angle_gamma   90.00
#
_symmetry.space_group_name_H-M   'P 1'
#
loop_
_entity.id
_entity.type
_entity.pdbx_description
1 polymer ?
#
loop_
_entity_poly.entity_id
_entity_poly.type
_entity_poly.pdbx_seq_one_letter_code
_entity_poly.pdbx_strand_id
1 'polypeptide(L)'
;MSDSDVKAQSAFESLSIILGSIPLTVKSSESPASFLLNNSAIAKQITVHLKQPTSGAGDNDLCRWLYDTFQSSDPGLQLVVLRFLPIIGGLYLSRANLRKSLAGFEAILLAIYAHETTSRKGQPITVNVPDLSHPSLYHEVPITNTATELNLAIVSQSLEPHGTIRSTKRARIVGVALELYYSKIAVMPTSSKIDFCEFCIIWAGQDGDMFIENEDNGEKGNGAEVSSHDGNDAGASTSEDGVIQKKNDGKQTEEKEGRIPLPWELLQPVLRILSHCLLGPTKSKELQEVAQSASRSLYARALHDVDPQAILATSSLLKLGKMAMDPTPKPDPTEIRDFMNPVISL
;
A
#
# COMPACT_ATOMS: atom_id res chain seq x y z
N MET A 1 -19.54 12.75 -30.61
CA MET A 1 -19.01 12.88 -29.25
C MET A 1 -19.77 11.90 -28.39
N SER A 2 -19.10 10.98 -27.70
CA SER A 2 -19.79 10.03 -26.83
C SER A 2 -20.29 10.73 -25.55
N ASP A 3 -21.29 10.17 -24.87
CA ASP A 3 -21.77 10.69 -23.57
C ASP A 3 -20.62 10.74 -22.53
N SER A 4 -19.71 9.77 -22.59
CA SER A 4 -18.47 9.72 -21.81
C SER A 4 -17.56 10.93 -22.08
N ASP A 5 -17.35 11.28 -23.37
CA ASP A 5 -16.51 12.43 -23.73
C ASP A 5 -17.11 13.75 -23.24
N VAL A 6 -18.44 13.90 -23.29
CA VAL A 6 -19.15 15.09 -22.78
C VAL A 6 -18.96 15.24 -21.28
N LYS A 7 -19.16 14.15 -20.52
CA LYS A 7 -18.92 14.13 -19.07
C LYS A 7 -17.48 14.47 -18.72
N ALA A 8 -16.53 13.88 -19.46
CA ALA A 8 -15.12 14.10 -19.21
C ALA A 8 -14.68 15.53 -19.54
N GLN A 9 -15.23 16.13 -20.60
CA GLN A 9 -15.01 17.53 -20.95
C GLN A 9 -15.59 18.48 -19.88
N SER A 10 -16.81 18.23 -19.41
CA SER A 10 -17.42 19.03 -18.33
C SER A 10 -16.62 18.94 -17.02
N ALA A 11 -16.13 17.74 -16.67
CA ALA A 11 -15.27 17.55 -15.51
C ALA A 11 -13.94 18.31 -15.66
N PHE A 12 -13.33 18.28 -16.84
CA PHE A 12 -12.11 19.03 -17.15
C PHE A 12 -12.30 20.56 -17.00
N GLU A 13 -13.40 21.09 -17.53
CA GLU A 13 -13.72 22.53 -17.43
C GLU A 13 -13.93 22.96 -15.97
N SER A 14 -14.67 22.16 -15.20
CA SER A 14 -14.90 22.43 -13.78
C SER A 14 -13.61 22.35 -12.96
N LEU A 15 -12.72 21.41 -13.26
CA LEU A 15 -11.40 21.33 -12.64
C LEU A 15 -10.53 22.54 -12.97
N SER A 16 -10.61 23.03 -14.20
CA SER A 16 -9.86 24.22 -14.65
C SER A 16 -10.19 25.46 -13.85
N ILE A 17 -11.46 25.62 -13.46
CA ILE A 17 -11.91 26.72 -12.58
C ILE A 17 -11.28 26.59 -11.19
N ILE A 18 -11.20 25.37 -10.64
CA ILE A 18 -10.65 25.11 -9.30
C ILE A 18 -9.13 25.35 -9.26
N LEU A 19 -8.40 24.92 -10.30
CA LEU A 19 -6.94 25.02 -10.35
C LEU A 19 -6.44 26.38 -10.86
N GLY A 20 -7.31 27.20 -11.48
CA GLY A 20 -7.02 28.56 -11.94
C GLY A 20 -6.05 28.67 -13.12
N SER A 21 -5.22 27.67 -13.40
CA SER A 21 -4.29 27.62 -14.55
C SER A 21 -3.96 26.18 -14.96
N ILE A 22 -4.73 25.65 -15.91
CA ILE A 22 -4.43 24.37 -16.56
C ILE A 22 -3.90 24.66 -17.98
N PRO A 23 -2.80 24.02 -18.43
CA PRO A 23 -2.39 24.06 -19.82
C PRO A 23 -3.50 23.49 -20.71
N LEU A 24 -4.15 24.34 -21.49
CA LEU A 24 -5.37 24.07 -22.27
C LEU A 24 -5.19 23.15 -23.50
N THR A 25 -4.04 22.49 -23.66
CA THR A 25 -3.78 21.70 -24.87
C THR A 25 -4.22 20.25 -24.70
N VAL A 26 -5.54 20.02 -24.65
CA VAL A 26 -6.09 18.69 -24.96
C VAL A 26 -5.81 18.45 -26.44
N LYS A 27 -4.88 17.55 -26.76
CA LYS A 27 -4.65 17.17 -28.15
C LYS A 27 -5.96 16.61 -28.70
N SER A 28 -6.40 17.07 -29.86
CA SER A 28 -7.70 16.75 -30.48
C SER A 28 -7.97 15.26 -30.75
N SER A 29 -7.02 14.37 -30.40
CA SER A 29 -7.09 12.92 -30.60
C SER A 29 -7.17 12.10 -29.30
N GLU A 30 -6.97 12.70 -28.11
CA GLU A 30 -7.02 11.97 -26.83
C GLU A 30 -8.37 12.18 -26.14
N SER A 31 -8.93 11.13 -25.52
CA SER A 31 -10.13 11.28 -24.69
C SER A 31 -9.80 12.14 -23.47
N PRO A 32 -10.67 13.09 -23.06
CA PRO A 32 -10.38 14.00 -21.95
C PRO A 32 -10.08 13.28 -20.62
N ALA A 33 -10.74 12.14 -20.37
CA ALA A 33 -10.49 11.32 -19.19
C ALA A 33 -9.09 10.68 -19.20
N SER A 34 -8.61 10.19 -20.36
CA SER A 34 -7.25 9.66 -20.50
C SER A 34 -6.19 10.74 -20.32
N PHE A 35 -6.45 11.94 -20.85
CA PHE A 35 -5.59 13.10 -20.65
C PHE A 35 -5.48 13.46 -19.16
N LEU A 36 -6.61 13.57 -18.45
CA LEU A 36 -6.63 13.81 -17.01
C LEU A 36 -5.89 12.71 -16.22
N LEU A 37 -6.07 11.45 -16.63
CA LEU A 37 -5.45 10.31 -15.96
C LEU A 37 -3.92 10.30 -16.11
N ASN A 38 -3.37 10.76 -17.23
CA ASN A 38 -1.95 10.62 -17.54
C ASN A 38 -1.15 11.93 -17.42
N ASN A 39 -1.79 13.09 -17.42
CA ASN A 39 -1.10 14.38 -17.35
C ASN A 39 -0.41 14.60 -15.99
N SER A 40 0.92 14.58 -15.99
CA SER A 40 1.74 14.75 -14.78
C SER A 40 1.65 16.16 -14.18
N ALA A 41 1.50 17.20 -14.99
CA ALA A 41 1.43 18.59 -14.51
C ALA A 41 0.13 18.85 -13.73
N ILE A 42 -1.01 18.43 -14.29
CA ILE A 42 -2.32 18.53 -13.63
C ILE A 42 -2.31 17.70 -12.35
N ALA A 43 -1.80 16.47 -12.40
CA ALA A 43 -1.72 15.63 -11.23
C ALA A 43 -0.87 16.25 -10.11
N LYS A 44 0.28 16.86 -10.43
CA LYS A 44 1.10 17.58 -9.45
C LYS A 44 0.35 18.74 -8.80
N GLN A 45 -0.39 19.54 -9.58
CA GLN A 45 -1.21 20.62 -9.03
C GLN A 45 -2.28 20.08 -8.08
N ILE A 46 -3.05 19.06 -8.49
CA ILE A 46 -4.05 18.40 -7.63
C ILE A 46 -3.40 17.87 -6.35
N THR A 47 -2.26 17.18 -6.45
CA THR A 47 -1.52 16.67 -5.29
C THR A 47 -1.12 17.78 -4.33
N VAL A 48 -0.63 18.93 -4.83
CA VAL A 48 -0.29 20.08 -3.98
C VAL A 48 -1.52 20.59 -3.23
N HIS A 49 -2.66 20.75 -3.89
CA HIS A 49 -3.91 21.16 -3.25
C HIS A 49 -4.42 20.13 -2.23
N LEU A 50 -4.31 18.83 -2.51
CA LEU A 50 -4.69 17.77 -1.57
C LEU A 50 -3.78 17.75 -0.33
N LYS A 51 -2.47 17.93 -0.50
CA LYS A 51 -1.49 17.91 0.60
C LYS A 51 -1.60 19.13 1.54
N GLN A 52 -2.33 20.20 1.17
CA GLN A 52 -2.55 21.35 2.07
C GLN A 52 -3.18 20.94 3.42
N PRO A 53 -2.80 21.58 4.55
CA PRO A 53 -3.32 21.23 5.88
C PRO A 53 -4.83 21.44 6.06
N THR A 54 -5.43 22.32 5.26
CA THR A 54 -6.86 22.65 5.25
C THR A 54 -7.68 21.76 4.31
N SER A 55 -7.02 20.92 3.51
CA SER A 55 -7.69 20.01 2.58
C SER A 55 -8.40 18.87 3.31
N GLY A 56 -9.46 18.35 2.67
CA GLY A 56 -10.30 17.29 3.20
C GLY A 56 -11.55 17.76 3.94
N ALA A 57 -11.72 19.05 4.18
CA ALA A 57 -12.95 19.60 4.75
C ALA A 57 -14.14 19.49 3.77
N GLY A 58 -15.37 19.57 4.28
CA GLY A 58 -16.60 19.37 3.48
C GLY A 58 -16.91 20.51 2.50
N ASP A 59 -16.31 21.68 2.70
CA ASP A 59 -16.39 22.87 1.85
C ASP A 59 -15.26 22.94 0.82
N ASN A 60 -14.41 21.91 0.72
CA ASN A 60 -13.30 21.88 -0.23
C ASN A 60 -13.81 21.56 -1.65
N ASP A 61 -13.70 22.54 -2.55
CA ASP A 61 -14.17 22.42 -3.95
C ASP A 61 -13.50 21.25 -4.71
N LEU A 62 -12.22 20.98 -4.45
CA LEU A 62 -11.52 19.86 -5.07
C LEU A 62 -12.05 18.51 -4.57
N CYS A 63 -12.37 18.39 -3.28
CA CYS A 63 -12.99 17.18 -2.73
C CYS A 63 -14.38 16.96 -3.33
N ARG A 64 -15.16 18.03 -3.48
CA ARG A 64 -16.46 17.99 -4.16
C ARG A 64 -16.32 17.56 -5.62
N TRP A 65 -15.37 18.13 -6.35
CA TRP A 65 -15.10 17.75 -7.72
C TRP A 65 -14.72 16.26 -7.85
N LEU A 66 -13.83 15.76 -6.97
CA LEU A 66 -13.46 14.34 -6.96
C LEU A 66 -14.65 13.43 -6.67
N TYR A 67 -15.52 13.82 -5.74
CA TYR A 67 -16.74 13.10 -5.41
C TYR A 67 -17.70 13.06 -6.61
N ASP A 68 -18.03 14.21 -7.19
CA ASP A 68 -18.96 14.31 -8.33
C ASP A 68 -18.41 13.58 -9.57
N THR A 69 -17.09 13.68 -9.79
CA THR A 69 -16.38 12.99 -10.89
C THR A 69 -16.48 11.47 -10.75
N PHE A 70 -16.34 10.93 -9.53
CA PHE A 70 -16.49 9.50 -9.30
C PHE A 70 -17.95 9.02 -9.47
N GLN A 71 -18.91 9.85 -9.02
CA GLN A 71 -20.35 9.56 -9.11
C GLN A 71 -20.89 9.59 -10.56
N SER A 72 -20.18 10.22 -11.49
CA SER A 72 -20.53 10.19 -12.93
C SER A 72 -20.69 8.78 -13.51
N SER A 73 -20.11 7.77 -12.83
CA SER A 73 -20.08 6.35 -13.23
C SER A 73 -19.39 6.12 -14.59
N ASP A 74 -18.66 7.12 -15.09
CA ASP A 74 -17.80 6.97 -16.25
C ASP A 74 -16.51 6.23 -15.84
N PRO A 75 -16.15 5.10 -16.48
CA PRO A 75 -14.98 4.32 -16.07
C PRO A 75 -13.66 5.09 -16.18
N GLY A 76 -13.53 5.99 -17.16
CA GLY A 76 -12.33 6.81 -17.35
C GLY A 76 -12.17 7.82 -16.21
N LEU A 77 -13.25 8.53 -15.88
CA LEU A 77 -13.27 9.48 -14.76
C LEU A 77 -13.13 8.82 -13.40
N GLN A 78 -13.68 7.62 -13.19
CA GLN A 78 -13.44 6.84 -11.98
C GLN A 78 -11.95 6.48 -11.82
N LEU A 79 -11.26 6.14 -12.91
CA LEU A 79 -9.80 5.95 -12.87
C LEU A 79 -9.05 7.23 -12.50
N VAL A 80 -9.48 8.40 -12.99
CA VAL A 80 -8.90 9.70 -12.62
C VAL A 80 -9.01 9.93 -11.11
N VAL A 81 -10.14 9.63 -10.49
CA VAL A 81 -10.31 9.77 -9.03
C VAL A 81 -9.46 8.74 -8.29
N LEU A 82 -9.47 7.48 -8.74
CA LEU A 82 -8.66 6.40 -8.13
C LEU A 82 -7.15 6.69 -8.19
N ARG A 83 -6.66 7.43 -9.20
CA ARG A 83 -5.26 7.89 -9.25
C ARG A 83 -4.85 8.65 -7.99
N PHE A 84 -5.76 9.41 -7.39
CA PHE A 84 -5.48 10.21 -6.19
C PHE A 84 -5.85 9.49 -4.88
N LEU A 85 -6.39 8.27 -4.95
CA LEU A 85 -6.76 7.51 -3.76
C LEU A 85 -5.61 7.26 -2.78
N PRO A 86 -4.36 6.97 -3.23
CA PRO A 86 -3.22 6.91 -2.31
C PRO A 86 -3.03 8.16 -1.46
N ILE A 87 -3.20 9.35 -2.06
CA ILE A 87 -3.06 10.63 -1.37
C ILE A 87 -4.27 10.88 -0.46
N ILE A 88 -5.48 10.66 -0.95
CA ILE A 88 -6.72 10.88 -0.20
C ILE A 88 -6.76 9.96 1.03
N GLY A 89 -6.55 8.65 0.84
CA GLY A 89 -6.49 7.66 1.92
C GLY A 89 -5.30 7.90 2.85
N GLY A 90 -4.12 8.20 2.27
CA GLY A 90 -2.91 8.65 2.94
C GLY A 90 -3.16 9.73 3.98
N LEU A 91 -3.59 10.89 3.49
CA LEU A 91 -3.86 12.07 4.29
C LEU A 91 -5.03 11.86 5.25
N TYR A 92 -6.10 11.19 4.81
CA TYR A 92 -7.24 10.90 5.67
C TYR A 92 -6.82 10.09 6.90
N LEU A 93 -6.13 8.98 6.71
CA LEU A 93 -5.69 8.11 7.80
C LEU A 93 -4.71 8.83 8.73
N SER A 94 -3.74 9.56 8.19
CA SER A 94 -2.76 10.31 8.99
C SER A 94 -3.39 11.47 9.78
N ARG A 95 -4.47 12.08 9.26
CA ARG A 95 -5.15 13.23 9.90
C ARG A 95 -6.33 12.83 10.77
N ALA A 96 -6.80 11.58 10.72
CA ALA A 96 -8.03 11.15 11.37
C ALA A 96 -8.03 11.32 12.90
N ASN A 97 -6.86 11.46 13.53
CA ASN A 97 -6.71 11.68 14.96
C ASN A 97 -6.55 13.16 15.34
N LEU A 98 -6.43 14.08 14.37
CA LEU A 98 -6.18 15.51 14.61
C LEU A 98 -7.43 16.32 14.98
N ARG A 99 -8.58 15.66 15.20
CA ARG A 99 -9.89 16.28 15.54
C ARG A 99 -10.32 17.39 14.57
N LYS A 100 -9.84 17.37 13.33
CA LYS A 100 -10.29 18.24 12.24
C LYS A 100 -11.35 17.53 11.43
N SER A 101 -12.31 18.30 10.88
CA SER A 101 -13.28 17.74 9.94
C SER A 101 -12.58 17.30 8.67
N LEU A 102 -12.77 16.03 8.29
CA LEU A 102 -12.28 15.43 7.05
C LEU A 102 -13.44 15.00 6.15
N ALA A 103 -14.60 15.65 6.30
CA ALA A 103 -15.86 15.25 5.65
C ALA A 103 -15.76 15.16 4.11
N GLY A 104 -14.92 15.98 3.48
CA GLY A 104 -14.66 15.89 2.03
C GLY A 104 -13.93 14.61 1.64
N PHE A 105 -12.88 14.22 2.37
CA PHE A 105 -12.21 12.93 2.14
C PHE A 105 -13.11 11.75 2.49
N GLU A 106 -13.89 11.86 3.57
CA GLU A 106 -14.83 10.82 3.97
C GLU A 106 -15.92 10.61 2.91
N ALA A 107 -16.43 11.68 2.30
CA ALA A 107 -17.42 11.58 1.22
C ALA A 107 -16.87 10.82 0.00
N ILE A 108 -15.63 11.09 -0.42
CA ILE A 108 -15.00 10.39 -1.55
C ILE A 108 -14.78 8.91 -1.22
N LEU A 109 -14.23 8.61 -0.02
CA LEU A 109 -14.00 7.25 0.42
C LEU A 109 -15.31 6.45 0.56
N LEU A 110 -16.38 7.08 1.06
CA LEU A 110 -17.71 6.47 1.12
C LEU A 110 -18.30 6.25 -0.26
N ALA A 111 -18.11 7.17 -1.21
CA ALA A 111 -18.58 6.98 -2.59
C ALA A 111 -17.92 5.76 -3.24
N ILE A 112 -16.59 5.62 -3.08
CA ILE A 112 -15.83 4.46 -3.55
C ILE A 112 -16.31 3.17 -2.87
N TYR A 113 -16.50 3.21 -1.56
CA TYR A 113 -16.98 2.05 -0.80
C TYR A 113 -18.41 1.63 -1.20
N ALA A 114 -19.30 2.61 -1.43
CA ALA A 114 -20.67 2.35 -1.86
C ALA A 114 -20.71 1.75 -3.28
N HIS A 115 -19.83 2.20 -4.17
CA HIS A 115 -19.65 1.61 -5.49
C HIS A 115 -19.25 0.13 -5.39
N GLU A 116 -18.26 -0.20 -4.58
CA GLU A 116 -17.84 -1.59 -4.34
C GLU A 116 -18.94 -2.44 -3.68
N THR A 117 -19.64 -1.88 -2.70
CA THR A 117 -20.75 -2.57 -2.01
C THR A 117 -21.87 -2.93 -2.99
N THR A 118 -22.21 -2.02 -3.89
CA THR A 118 -23.22 -2.23 -4.93
C THR A 118 -22.75 -3.28 -5.95
N SER A 119 -21.48 -3.21 -6.35
CA SER A 119 -20.86 -4.18 -7.27
C SER A 119 -20.93 -5.61 -6.71
N ARG A 120 -20.66 -5.78 -5.41
CA ARG A 120 -20.67 -7.09 -4.73
C ARG A 120 -22.07 -7.65 -4.45
N LYS A 121 -23.13 -6.84 -4.51
CA LYS A 121 -24.53 -7.26 -4.23
C LYS A 121 -24.68 -8.06 -2.92
N GLY A 122 -23.95 -7.66 -1.88
CA GLY A 122 -23.96 -8.33 -0.58
C GLY A 122 -23.22 -9.68 -0.52
N GLN A 123 -22.56 -10.10 -1.60
CA GLN A 123 -21.80 -11.36 -1.63
C GLN A 123 -20.36 -11.16 -1.14
N PRO A 124 -19.80 -12.16 -0.42
CA PRO A 124 -18.37 -12.19 -0.13
C PRO A 124 -17.56 -12.48 -1.40
N ILE A 125 -16.28 -12.11 -1.39
CA ILE A 125 -15.32 -12.53 -2.41
C ILE A 125 -14.76 -13.88 -1.98
N THR A 126 -15.01 -14.93 -2.78
CA THR A 126 -14.55 -16.29 -2.54
C THR A 126 -13.59 -16.77 -3.63
N VAL A 127 -12.65 -17.63 -3.28
CA VAL A 127 -11.77 -18.34 -4.22
C VAL A 127 -11.82 -19.83 -3.94
N ASN A 128 -11.78 -20.63 -5.00
CA ASN A 128 -11.56 -22.07 -4.87
C ASN A 128 -10.07 -22.29 -4.60
N VAL A 129 -9.74 -22.93 -3.48
CA VAL A 129 -8.36 -23.32 -3.18
C VAL A 129 -8.02 -24.54 -4.03
N PRO A 130 -7.03 -24.45 -4.94
CA PRO A 130 -6.63 -25.60 -5.74
C PRO A 130 -6.15 -26.75 -4.86
N ASP A 131 -6.56 -27.96 -5.20
CA ASP A 131 -6.19 -29.20 -4.52
C ASP A 131 -5.64 -30.18 -5.56
N LEU A 132 -4.46 -30.75 -5.28
CA LEU A 132 -3.80 -31.73 -6.14
C LEU A 132 -4.55 -33.07 -6.20
N SER A 133 -5.58 -33.26 -5.38
CA SER A 133 -6.48 -34.41 -5.46
C SER A 133 -7.49 -34.30 -6.61
N HIS A 134 -7.64 -33.12 -7.21
CA HIS A 134 -8.52 -32.85 -8.35
C HIS A 134 -7.74 -32.56 -9.62
N PRO A 135 -8.16 -33.11 -10.79
CA PRO A 135 -7.52 -32.78 -12.05
C PRO A 135 -7.67 -31.27 -12.32
N SER A 136 -6.65 -30.68 -12.89
CA SER A 136 -6.62 -29.26 -13.24
C SER A 136 -6.09 -29.07 -14.66
N LEU A 137 -6.12 -27.82 -15.15
CA LEU A 137 -5.56 -27.49 -16.47
C LEU A 137 -4.09 -27.91 -16.63
N TYR A 138 -3.34 -28.01 -15.52
CA TYR A 138 -1.90 -28.26 -15.52
C TYR A 138 -1.53 -29.66 -15.02
N HIS A 139 -2.48 -30.45 -14.53
CA HIS A 139 -2.16 -31.70 -13.84
C HIS A 139 -3.33 -32.71 -13.91
N GLU A 140 -2.99 -33.98 -14.13
CA GLU A 140 -3.93 -35.10 -14.08
C GLU A 140 -3.72 -35.94 -12.82
N VAL A 141 -4.80 -36.51 -12.29
CA VAL A 141 -4.78 -37.36 -11.12
C VAL A 141 -4.93 -38.85 -11.47
N PRO A 142 -4.25 -39.76 -10.74
CA PRO A 142 -4.48 -41.19 -10.88
C PRO A 142 -5.93 -41.59 -10.58
N ILE A 143 -6.42 -42.62 -11.26
CA ILE A 143 -7.83 -43.07 -11.30
C ILE A 143 -8.37 -43.50 -9.91
N THR A 144 -7.50 -43.77 -8.93
CA THR A 144 -7.87 -44.27 -7.60
C THR A 144 -8.08 -43.18 -6.55
N ASN A 145 -8.19 -41.90 -6.93
CA ASN A 145 -8.23 -40.82 -5.97
C ASN A 145 -9.61 -40.63 -5.33
N THR A 146 -9.66 -40.74 -4.01
CA THR A 146 -10.78 -40.32 -3.15
C THR A 146 -10.76 -38.79 -3.03
N ALA A 147 -11.15 -38.10 -4.09
CA ALA A 147 -11.19 -36.64 -4.10
C ALA A 147 -12.20 -36.11 -3.06
N THR A 148 -11.76 -35.20 -2.20
CA THR A 148 -12.61 -34.48 -1.23
C THR A 148 -13.37 -33.32 -1.91
N GLU A 149 -14.40 -32.76 -1.28
CA GLU A 149 -15.14 -31.61 -1.84
C GLU A 149 -14.23 -30.39 -2.12
N LEU A 150 -14.62 -29.56 -3.08
CA LEU A 150 -13.89 -28.34 -3.43
C LEU A 150 -13.88 -27.35 -2.24
N ASN A 151 -12.68 -26.94 -1.84
CA ASN A 151 -12.49 -26.04 -0.70
C ASN A 151 -12.67 -24.57 -1.12
N LEU A 152 -13.82 -23.98 -0.77
CA LEU A 152 -14.09 -22.56 -0.93
C LEU A 152 -13.48 -21.75 0.22
N ALA A 153 -12.58 -20.81 -0.10
CA ALA A 153 -12.02 -19.87 0.87
C ALA A 153 -12.60 -18.46 0.66
N ILE A 154 -12.96 -17.79 1.76
CA ILE A 154 -13.44 -16.40 1.75
C ILE A 154 -12.21 -15.47 1.82
N VAL A 155 -11.98 -14.69 0.77
CA VAL A 155 -10.87 -13.73 0.67
C VAL A 155 -11.24 -12.37 1.25
N SER A 156 -12.49 -11.96 1.06
CA SER A 156 -13.00 -10.68 1.57
C SER A 156 -14.47 -10.88 1.96
N GLN A 157 -14.82 -10.48 3.17
CA GLN A 157 -16.21 -10.60 3.67
C GLN A 157 -17.17 -9.73 2.83
N SER A 158 -18.46 -10.07 2.89
CA SER A 158 -19.54 -9.26 2.34
C SER A 158 -19.48 -7.84 2.90
N LEU A 159 -19.88 -6.86 2.07
CA LEU A 159 -19.88 -5.45 2.45
C LEU A 159 -21.27 -4.99 2.86
N GLU A 160 -21.33 -4.23 3.95
CA GLU A 160 -22.56 -3.60 4.45
C GLU A 160 -22.57 -2.13 4.02
N PRO A 161 -23.72 -1.56 3.58
CA PRO A 161 -23.79 -0.14 3.27
C PRO A 161 -23.52 0.74 4.50
N HIS A 162 -22.70 1.78 4.33
CA HIS A 162 -22.38 2.74 5.39
C HIS A 162 -22.65 4.18 4.91
N GLY A 163 -23.29 5.00 5.75
CA GLY A 163 -23.53 6.42 5.47
C GLY A 163 -22.51 7.38 6.09
N THR A 164 -21.69 6.91 7.04
CA THR A 164 -20.65 7.72 7.72
C THR A 164 -19.44 6.84 8.06
N ILE A 165 -18.24 7.43 8.13
CA ILE A 165 -17.02 6.71 8.50
C ILE A 165 -16.82 6.75 10.02
N ARG A 166 -17.05 5.62 10.69
CA ARG A 166 -16.73 5.45 12.12
C ARG A 166 -15.31 4.93 12.30
N SER A 167 -14.66 5.24 13.42
CA SER A 167 -13.29 4.78 13.73
C SER A 167 -13.13 3.26 13.61
N THR A 168 -14.11 2.49 14.08
CA THR A 168 -14.12 1.01 14.03
C THR A 168 -14.25 0.43 12.61
N LYS A 169 -14.81 1.19 11.67
CA LYS A 169 -15.02 0.77 10.28
C LYS A 169 -14.03 1.43 9.31
N ARG A 170 -13.28 2.43 9.78
CA ARG A 170 -12.34 3.23 8.99
C ARG A 170 -11.37 2.38 8.19
N ALA A 171 -10.68 1.46 8.87
CA ALA A 171 -9.70 0.59 8.25
C ALA A 171 -10.32 -0.28 7.15
N ARG A 172 -11.52 -0.82 7.37
CA ARG A 172 -12.23 -1.63 6.39
C ARG A 172 -12.69 -0.81 5.18
N ILE A 173 -13.22 0.39 5.40
CA ILE A 173 -13.67 1.28 4.31
C ILE A 173 -12.50 1.68 3.42
N VAL A 174 -11.39 2.13 4.02
CA VAL A 174 -10.18 2.49 3.27
C VAL A 174 -9.55 1.25 2.63
N GLY A 175 -9.52 0.12 3.33
CA GLY A 175 -9.02 -1.15 2.79
C GLY A 175 -9.76 -1.59 1.53
N VAL A 176 -11.10 -1.50 1.50
CA VAL A 176 -11.91 -1.79 0.30
C VAL A 176 -11.63 -0.79 -0.82
N ALA A 177 -11.45 0.49 -0.51
CA ALA A 177 -11.06 1.48 -1.52
C ALA A 177 -9.69 1.12 -2.13
N LEU A 178 -8.72 0.69 -1.31
CA LEU A 178 -7.42 0.20 -1.78
C LEU A 178 -7.52 -1.12 -2.56
N GLU A 179 -8.46 -2.01 -2.26
CA GLU A 179 -8.75 -3.20 -3.08
C GLU A 179 -9.23 -2.79 -4.49
N LEU A 180 -10.11 -1.79 -4.60
CA LEU A 180 -10.54 -1.26 -5.90
C LEU A 180 -9.37 -0.63 -6.65
N TYR A 181 -8.54 0.18 -5.98
CA TYR A 181 -7.31 0.72 -6.58
C TYR A 181 -6.40 -0.40 -7.09
N TYR A 182 -6.19 -1.45 -6.27
CA TYR A 182 -5.39 -2.61 -6.64
C TYR A 182 -5.96 -3.31 -7.89
N SER A 183 -7.28 -3.46 -8.00
CA SER A 183 -7.91 -4.05 -9.20
C SER A 183 -7.62 -3.27 -10.50
N LYS A 184 -7.25 -1.99 -10.39
CA LYS A 184 -6.92 -1.10 -11.51
C LYS A 184 -5.44 -0.71 -11.55
N ILE A 185 -4.59 -1.31 -10.70
CA ILE A 185 -3.20 -0.87 -10.50
C ILE A 185 -2.34 -0.93 -11.76
N ALA A 186 -2.65 -1.85 -12.68
CA ALA A 186 -1.91 -2.01 -13.94
C ALA A 186 -1.97 -0.74 -14.80
N VAL A 187 -3.11 -0.03 -14.81
CA VAL A 187 -3.31 1.21 -15.58
C VAL A 187 -2.96 2.47 -14.78
N MET A 188 -2.62 2.34 -13.49
CA MET A 188 -2.29 3.49 -12.65
C MET A 188 -0.88 4.04 -12.97
N PRO A 189 -0.74 5.37 -13.14
CA PRO A 189 0.55 6.02 -13.36
C PRO A 189 1.56 5.74 -12.23
N THR A 190 2.85 5.66 -12.57
CA THR A 190 3.94 5.41 -11.62
C THR A 190 3.93 6.38 -10.44
N SER A 191 3.62 7.66 -10.65
CA SER A 191 3.61 8.66 -9.57
C SER A 191 2.60 8.32 -8.47
N SER A 192 1.41 7.81 -8.84
CA SER A 192 0.36 7.41 -7.89
C SER A 192 0.82 6.24 -7.02
N LYS A 193 1.57 5.30 -7.61
CA LYS A 193 2.19 4.17 -6.92
C LYS A 193 3.31 4.62 -5.98
N ILE A 194 4.11 5.62 -6.37
CA ILE A 194 5.14 6.23 -5.51
C ILE A 194 4.48 6.91 -4.31
N ASP A 195 3.47 7.77 -4.54
CA ASP A 195 2.70 8.43 -3.47
C ASP A 195 2.16 7.39 -2.46
N PHE A 196 1.66 6.25 -2.95
CA PHE A 196 1.22 5.15 -2.08
C PHE A 196 2.35 4.58 -1.20
N CYS A 197 3.52 4.33 -1.79
CA CYS A 197 4.66 3.78 -1.06
C CYS A 197 5.18 4.78 0.00
N GLU A 198 5.22 6.07 -0.33
CA GLU A 198 5.56 7.14 0.63
C GLU A 198 4.63 7.13 1.85
N PHE A 199 3.31 7.02 1.64
CA PHE A 199 2.37 6.91 2.75
C PHE A 199 2.57 5.64 3.57
N CYS A 200 2.97 4.52 2.98
CA CYS A 200 3.28 3.30 3.73
C CYS A 200 4.47 3.50 4.68
N ILE A 201 5.50 4.24 4.25
CA ILE A 201 6.64 4.61 5.10
C ILE A 201 6.15 5.47 6.28
N ILE A 202 5.35 6.51 5.99
CA ILE A 202 4.76 7.41 7.00
C ILE A 202 3.91 6.63 8.00
N TRP A 203 3.06 5.72 7.52
CA TRP A 203 2.16 4.91 8.34
C TRP A 203 2.90 3.92 9.21
N ALA A 204 4.04 3.39 8.76
CA ALA A 204 4.89 2.53 9.56
C ALA A 204 5.45 3.27 10.79
N GLY A 205 5.78 4.55 10.64
CA GLY A 205 6.41 5.36 11.68
C GLY A 205 7.93 5.20 11.72
N GLN A 206 8.55 5.66 12.81
CA GLN A 206 10.01 5.76 12.96
C GLN A 206 10.73 4.41 13.14
N ASP A 207 10.00 3.29 13.19
CA ASP A 207 10.60 1.96 13.41
C ASP A 207 11.45 1.49 12.20
N GLY A 208 11.25 2.09 11.01
CA GLY A 208 11.90 1.69 9.78
C GLY A 208 13.42 1.79 9.77
N ASP A 209 13.99 2.72 10.54
CA ASP A 209 15.45 2.96 10.55
C ASP A 209 16.21 1.91 11.37
N MET A 210 15.55 1.21 12.30
CA MET A 210 16.19 0.22 13.18
C MET A 210 16.79 -0.99 12.45
N PHE A 211 16.34 -1.26 11.21
CA PHE A 211 16.79 -2.43 10.44
C PHE A 211 17.61 -2.05 9.20
N ILE A 212 17.86 -0.76 8.96
CA ILE A 212 18.76 -0.30 7.89
C ILE A 212 20.21 -0.72 8.23
N GLU A 213 20.60 -0.63 9.50
CA GLU A 213 21.97 -0.89 9.96
C GLU A 213 22.40 -2.37 9.87
N ASN A 214 21.45 -3.30 9.76
CA ASN A 214 21.73 -4.73 9.68
C ASN A 214 21.86 -5.25 8.23
N GLU A 215 21.53 -4.45 7.21
CA GLU A 215 21.69 -4.87 5.80
C GLU A 215 23.04 -4.48 5.19
N ASP A 216 23.73 -3.46 5.71
CA ASP A 216 25.07 -3.05 5.24
C ASP A 216 26.21 -3.88 5.85
N ASN A 217 25.96 -4.57 6.96
CA ASN A 217 26.90 -5.53 7.53
C ASN A 217 26.53 -6.93 7.05
N GLY A 218 27.16 -7.33 5.95
CA GLY A 218 26.96 -8.61 5.30
C GLY A 218 26.91 -9.81 6.25
N GLU A 219 26.13 -10.81 5.83
CA GLU A 219 26.05 -12.18 6.33
C GLU A 219 27.25 -12.61 7.20
N LYS A 220 27.16 -12.45 8.53
CA LYS A 220 27.91 -13.25 9.50
C LYS A 220 27.14 -13.40 10.82
N GLY A 221 27.00 -14.65 11.26
CA GLY A 221 26.55 -15.04 12.60
C GLY A 221 25.22 -15.79 12.55
N ASN A 222 25.19 -17.13 12.47
CA ASN A 222 25.47 -18.06 13.57
C ASN A 222 24.96 -17.56 14.93
N GLY A 223 24.03 -18.34 15.50
CA GLY A 223 23.37 -18.01 16.76
C GLY A 223 24.29 -18.01 17.96
N ALA A 224 23.89 -17.22 18.96
CA ALA A 224 24.19 -17.34 20.38
C ALA A 224 23.19 -16.42 21.08
N GLU A 225 22.17 -16.98 21.72
CA GLU A 225 22.14 -17.28 23.15
C GLU A 225 22.07 -16.02 24.03
N VAL A 226 20.89 -15.87 24.63
CA VAL A 226 20.57 -14.94 25.70
C VAL A 226 21.35 -15.34 26.95
N SER A 227 22.19 -14.45 27.46
CA SER A 227 22.64 -14.54 28.86
C SER A 227 22.40 -13.21 29.56
N SER A 228 21.36 -13.19 30.37
CA SER A 228 21.13 -12.25 31.47
C SER A 228 22.24 -12.37 32.52
N HIS A 229 22.82 -11.26 32.95
CA HIS A 229 23.37 -11.16 34.30
C HIS A 229 23.11 -9.77 34.90
N ASP A 230 22.38 -9.81 36.00
CA ASP A 230 22.00 -8.73 36.88
C ASP A 230 23.04 -8.65 38.02
N GLY A 231 23.27 -7.47 38.61
CA GLY A 231 24.22 -7.32 39.70
C GLY A 231 24.46 -5.89 40.19
N ASN A 232 23.65 -5.47 41.16
CA ASN A 232 23.87 -4.34 42.07
C ASN A 232 25.19 -4.45 42.86
N ASP A 233 25.82 -3.33 43.25
CA ASP A 233 25.88 -2.86 44.65
C ASP A 233 26.55 -1.47 44.78
N ALA A 234 26.27 -0.80 45.91
CA ALA A 234 26.36 0.62 46.24
C ALA A 234 27.70 1.14 46.80
N GLY A 235 27.83 2.47 46.90
CA GLY A 235 28.85 3.14 47.73
C GLY A 235 28.96 4.67 47.57
N ALA A 236 28.59 5.42 48.62
CA ALA A 236 28.68 6.88 48.80
C ALA A 236 30.15 7.39 48.86
N SER A 237 30.58 8.67 48.78
CA SER A 237 30.03 10.03 48.94
C SER A 237 31.16 11.07 48.65
N THR A 238 30.79 12.34 48.35
CA THR A 238 31.58 13.63 48.44
C THR A 238 32.80 13.80 47.52
N SER A 239 33.14 14.93 46.87
CA SER A 239 32.73 16.35 46.93
C SER A 239 33.32 17.14 45.73
N GLU A 240 32.56 18.13 45.26
CA GLU A 240 32.91 19.46 44.69
C GLU A 240 33.67 19.66 43.35
N ASP A 241 33.01 20.49 42.53
CA ASP A 241 33.45 21.47 41.52
C ASP A 241 34.23 21.03 40.27
N GLY A 242 33.48 21.01 39.16
CA GLY A 242 33.97 20.95 37.80
C GLY A 242 32.81 21.11 36.82
N VAL A 243 32.38 22.35 36.60
CA VAL A 243 31.34 22.73 35.63
C VAL A 243 31.72 22.21 34.23
N ILE A 244 31.01 21.18 33.78
CA ILE A 244 30.90 20.84 32.35
C ILE A 244 29.40 20.66 32.08
N GLN A 245 28.85 21.62 31.33
CA GLN A 245 27.50 21.60 30.80
C GLN A 245 27.27 20.30 30.02
N LYS A 246 26.64 19.30 30.64
CA LYS A 246 25.91 18.28 29.91
C LYS A 246 24.67 18.96 29.33
N LYS A 247 24.70 19.22 28.03
CA LYS A 247 23.47 19.44 27.26
C LYS A 247 22.61 18.19 27.45
N ASN A 248 21.62 18.31 28.33
CA ASN A 248 20.41 17.52 28.25
C ASN A 248 19.71 17.94 26.96
N ASP A 249 20.12 17.39 25.83
CA ASP A 249 19.20 17.24 24.71
C ASP A 249 18.29 16.08 25.09
N GLY A 250 17.36 16.38 26.01
CA GLY A 250 16.10 15.70 26.07
C GLY A 250 15.46 15.91 24.72
N LYS A 251 15.73 14.98 23.79
CA LYS A 251 14.98 14.85 22.55
C LYS A 251 13.56 14.56 23.00
N GLN A 252 12.78 15.62 23.16
CA GLN A 252 11.34 15.53 23.09
C GLN A 252 11.10 14.75 21.80
N THR A 253 10.69 13.50 21.93
CA THR A 253 10.22 12.67 20.83
C THR A 253 9.11 13.48 20.18
N GLU A 254 9.42 14.20 19.11
CA GLU A 254 8.44 14.92 18.31
C GLU A 254 7.33 13.91 18.00
N GLU A 255 6.13 14.23 18.45
CA GLU A 255 4.99 13.34 18.42
C GLU A 255 4.73 12.85 17.00
N LYS A 256 4.95 11.54 16.76
CA LYS A 256 4.03 10.62 16.06
C LYS A 256 3.30 11.14 14.81
N GLU A 257 3.86 12.03 14.01
CA GLU A 257 3.18 12.53 12.81
C GLU A 257 3.25 11.46 11.72
N GLY A 258 2.25 10.58 11.68
CA GLY A 258 2.03 9.68 10.56
C GLY A 258 1.72 8.23 10.91
N ARG A 259 2.17 7.74 12.07
CA ARG A 259 1.90 6.35 12.47
C ARG A 259 0.41 6.14 12.73
N ILE A 260 -0.20 5.20 12.02
CA ILE A 260 -1.63 4.86 12.14
C ILE A 260 -1.82 3.42 12.60
N PRO A 261 -2.97 3.02 13.18
CA PRO A 261 -3.31 1.61 13.31
C PRO A 261 -3.40 0.94 11.92
N LEU A 262 -2.74 -0.21 11.74
CA LEU A 262 -2.76 -1.01 10.51
C LEU A 262 -3.32 -2.41 10.81
N PRO A 263 -4.63 -2.55 11.09
CA PRO A 263 -5.23 -3.86 11.25
C PRO A 263 -5.19 -4.64 9.93
N TRP A 264 -5.35 -5.96 10.00
CA TRP A 264 -5.15 -6.86 8.86
C TRP A 264 -6.00 -6.50 7.63
N GLU A 265 -7.22 -6.01 7.81
CA GLU A 265 -8.12 -5.61 6.71
C GLU A 265 -7.60 -4.42 5.90
N LEU A 266 -6.74 -3.60 6.50
CA LEU A 266 -6.05 -2.51 5.83
C LEU A 266 -4.67 -2.95 5.34
N LEU A 267 -3.94 -3.75 6.12
CA LEU A 267 -2.60 -4.21 5.77
C LEU A 267 -2.61 -5.15 4.54
N GLN A 268 -3.62 -6.00 4.40
CA GLN A 268 -3.70 -6.95 3.30
C GLN A 268 -3.70 -6.28 1.90
N PRO A 269 -4.58 -5.29 1.59
CA PRO A 269 -4.49 -4.57 0.32
C PRO A 269 -3.21 -3.74 0.20
N VAL A 270 -2.66 -3.22 1.31
CA VAL A 270 -1.36 -2.52 1.29
C VAL A 270 -0.24 -3.42 0.76
N LEU A 271 -0.14 -4.64 1.28
CA LEU A 271 0.87 -5.60 0.85
C LEU A 271 0.69 -6.02 -0.61
N ARG A 272 -0.55 -6.17 -1.09
CA ARG A 272 -0.82 -6.46 -2.52
C ARG A 272 -0.35 -5.35 -3.43
N ILE A 273 -0.60 -4.09 -3.06
CA ILE A 273 -0.17 -2.92 -3.83
C ILE A 273 1.36 -2.83 -3.83
N LEU A 274 2.02 -2.96 -2.68
CA LEU A 274 3.48 -2.97 -2.57
C LEU A 274 4.11 -4.11 -3.38
N SER A 275 3.51 -5.30 -3.34
CA SER A 275 3.94 -6.45 -4.15
C SER A 275 3.94 -6.13 -5.64
N HIS A 276 2.89 -5.46 -6.13
CA HIS A 276 2.85 -5.01 -7.53
C HIS A 276 3.88 -3.91 -7.80
N CYS A 277 4.13 -2.99 -6.86
CA CYS A 277 5.15 -1.95 -7.05
C CYS A 277 6.57 -2.54 -7.14
N LEU A 278 6.85 -3.62 -6.41
CA LEU A 278 8.14 -4.31 -6.41
C LEU A 278 8.32 -5.25 -7.60
N LEU A 279 7.32 -6.11 -7.84
CA LEU A 279 7.41 -7.27 -8.74
C LEU A 279 6.62 -7.10 -10.04
N GLY A 280 5.88 -6.00 -10.17
CA GLY A 280 5.05 -5.74 -11.34
C GLY A 280 5.89 -5.47 -12.60
N PRO A 281 5.25 -5.45 -13.79
CA PRO A 281 5.94 -5.29 -15.07
C PRO A 281 6.57 -3.90 -15.26
N THR A 282 6.34 -2.95 -14.34
CA THR A 282 6.83 -1.58 -14.45
C THR A 282 8.31 -1.51 -14.06
N LYS A 283 9.19 -1.20 -15.02
CA LYS A 283 10.65 -1.15 -14.82
C LYS A 283 11.17 0.16 -14.18
N SER A 284 10.37 0.81 -13.33
CA SER A 284 10.81 2.05 -12.68
C SER A 284 11.66 1.72 -11.46
N LYS A 285 12.97 2.00 -11.55
CA LYS A 285 13.90 1.80 -10.44
C LYS A 285 13.52 2.62 -9.21
N GLU A 286 13.10 3.88 -9.43
CA GLU A 286 12.60 4.76 -8.36
C GLU A 286 11.41 4.14 -7.62
N LEU A 287 10.41 3.62 -8.36
CA LEU A 287 9.26 2.97 -7.73
C LEU A 287 9.67 1.74 -6.92
N GLN A 288 10.59 0.93 -7.45
CA GLN A 288 11.09 -0.26 -6.77
C GLN A 288 11.86 0.09 -5.49
N GLU A 289 12.72 1.11 -5.52
CA GLU A 289 13.47 1.60 -4.36
C GLU A 289 12.53 2.10 -3.25
N VAL A 290 11.54 2.93 -3.59
CA VAL A 290 10.57 3.46 -2.61
C VAL A 290 9.66 2.34 -2.08
N ALA A 291 9.22 1.41 -2.93
CA ALA A 291 8.42 0.26 -2.49
C ALA A 291 9.21 -0.70 -1.59
N GLN A 292 10.50 -0.87 -1.84
CA GLN A 292 11.39 -1.66 -0.99
C GLN A 292 11.57 -0.97 0.38
N SER A 293 11.79 0.35 0.38
CA SER A 293 11.83 1.14 1.61
C SER A 293 10.53 1.01 2.42
N ALA A 294 9.37 1.18 1.79
CA ALA A 294 8.06 0.98 2.41
C ALA A 294 7.89 -0.42 3.00
N SER A 295 8.32 -1.46 2.28
CA SER A 295 8.23 -2.85 2.75
C SER A 295 9.11 -3.10 3.98
N ARG A 296 10.30 -2.48 4.03
CA ARG A 296 11.19 -2.53 5.21
C ARG A 296 10.57 -1.83 6.40
N SER A 297 10.03 -0.63 6.22
CA SER A 297 9.38 0.11 7.30
C SER A 297 8.20 -0.66 7.89
N LEU A 298 7.37 -1.28 7.04
CA LEU A 298 6.25 -2.12 7.52
C LEU A 298 6.72 -3.39 8.23
N TYR A 299 7.79 -4.04 7.77
CA TYR A 299 8.38 -5.19 8.45
C TYR A 299 8.93 -4.82 9.83
N ALA A 300 9.69 -3.72 9.90
CA ALA A 300 10.23 -3.21 11.15
C ALA A 300 9.13 -2.93 12.18
N ARG A 301 8.05 -2.29 11.71
CA ARG A 301 6.85 -2.07 12.51
C ARG A 301 6.20 -3.38 12.95
N ALA A 302 6.06 -4.36 12.05
CA ALA A 302 5.42 -5.64 12.38
C ALA A 302 6.19 -6.38 13.49
N LEU A 303 7.52 -6.29 13.48
CA LEU A 303 8.37 -6.80 14.57
C LEU A 303 8.16 -6.02 15.88
N HIS A 304 8.14 -4.68 15.80
CA HIS A 304 7.85 -3.84 16.97
C HIS A 304 6.48 -4.16 17.58
N ASP A 305 5.46 -4.35 16.75
CA ASP A 305 4.08 -4.63 17.17
C ASP A 305 3.85 -6.11 17.54
N VAL A 306 4.85 -6.97 17.34
CA VAL A 306 4.81 -8.42 17.59
C VAL A 306 3.57 -9.07 16.93
N ASP A 307 3.26 -8.65 15.70
CA ASP A 307 2.16 -9.21 14.91
C ASP A 307 2.69 -10.34 14.03
N PRO A 308 2.47 -11.63 14.39
CA PRO A 308 3.04 -12.75 13.64
C PRO A 308 2.54 -12.82 12.20
N GLN A 309 1.29 -12.43 11.95
CA GLN A 309 0.70 -12.48 10.61
C GLN A 309 1.32 -11.40 9.72
N ALA A 310 1.48 -10.19 10.24
CA ALA A 310 2.14 -9.10 9.55
C ALA A 310 3.64 -9.38 9.33
N ILE A 311 4.34 -9.94 10.33
CA ILE A 311 5.76 -10.33 10.23
C ILE A 311 5.97 -11.32 9.08
N LEU A 312 5.17 -12.39 9.03
CA LEU A 312 5.28 -13.41 7.97
C LEU A 312 5.04 -12.80 6.59
N ALA A 313 4.00 -11.98 6.44
CA ALA A 313 3.62 -11.41 5.15
C ALA A 313 4.65 -10.38 4.64
N THR A 314 5.11 -9.47 5.52
CA THR A 314 6.11 -8.45 5.18
C THR A 314 7.51 -9.04 4.97
N SER A 315 7.92 -10.02 5.77
CA SER A 315 9.20 -10.74 5.57
C SER A 315 9.24 -11.48 4.23
N SER A 316 8.14 -12.15 3.87
CA SER A 316 8.02 -12.85 2.58
C SER A 316 8.14 -11.87 1.42
N LEU A 317 7.47 -10.72 1.52
CA LEU A 317 7.57 -9.66 0.51
C LEU A 317 9.00 -9.13 0.36
N LEU A 318 9.71 -8.89 1.46
CA LEU A 318 11.11 -8.44 1.44
C LEU A 318 12.03 -9.47 0.76
N LYS A 319 11.85 -10.76 1.04
CA LYS A 319 12.63 -11.83 0.41
C LYS A 319 12.39 -11.88 -1.09
N LEU A 320 11.13 -11.80 -1.53
CA LEU A 320 10.78 -11.74 -2.95
C LEU A 320 11.34 -10.49 -3.63
N GLY A 321 11.28 -9.33 -2.98
CA GLY A 321 11.87 -8.09 -3.47
C GLY A 321 13.38 -8.21 -3.69
N LYS A 322 14.11 -8.81 -2.74
CA LYS A 322 15.56 -9.06 -2.87
C LYS A 322 15.88 -9.96 -4.06
N MET A 323 15.14 -11.06 -4.22
CA MET A 323 15.31 -11.98 -5.36
C MET A 323 15.04 -11.32 -6.72
N ALA A 324 14.11 -10.36 -6.76
CA ALA A 324 13.79 -9.63 -7.99
C ALA A 324 14.86 -8.58 -8.37
N MET A 325 15.55 -7.98 -7.38
CA MET A 325 16.61 -7.00 -7.62
C MET A 325 17.97 -7.64 -7.89
N ASP A 326 18.23 -8.79 -7.29
CA ASP A 326 19.46 -9.57 -7.48
C ASP A 326 19.08 -10.98 -7.98
N PRO A 327 18.95 -11.16 -9.31
CA PRO A 327 18.59 -12.44 -9.90
C PRO A 327 19.75 -13.44 -9.91
N THR A 328 20.82 -13.23 -9.12
CA THR A 328 21.87 -14.24 -8.99
C THR A 328 21.23 -15.58 -8.63
N PRO A 329 21.34 -16.60 -9.49
CA PRO A 329 20.68 -17.86 -9.26
C PRO A 329 21.36 -18.52 -8.07
N LYS A 330 20.75 -18.41 -6.89
CA LYS A 330 21.04 -19.37 -5.81
C LYS A 330 20.63 -20.73 -6.36
N PRO A 331 21.52 -21.73 -6.35
CA PRO A 331 21.23 -23.04 -6.93
C PRO A 331 19.93 -23.57 -6.33
N ASP A 332 18.97 -23.87 -7.19
CA ASP A 332 17.70 -24.43 -6.80
C ASP A 332 17.96 -25.82 -6.20
N PRO A 333 17.65 -26.06 -4.92
CA PRO A 333 17.82 -27.39 -4.33
C PRO A 333 16.85 -28.43 -4.92
N THR A 334 15.85 -28.01 -5.69
CA THR A 334 14.94 -28.88 -6.46
C THR A 334 15.36 -29.08 -7.92
N GLU A 335 16.41 -28.42 -8.40
CA GLU A 335 17.05 -28.81 -9.67
C GLU A 335 17.76 -30.14 -9.46
N ILE A 336 17.13 -31.22 -9.92
CA ILE A 336 17.80 -32.51 -10.10
C ILE A 336 18.84 -32.29 -11.20
N ARG A 337 20.11 -32.15 -10.82
CA ARG A 337 21.21 -32.21 -11.79
C ARG A 337 21.13 -33.57 -12.47
N ASP A 338 20.83 -33.57 -13.76
CA ASP A 338 20.78 -34.77 -14.58
C ASP A 338 22.06 -35.58 -14.40
N PHE A 339 21.94 -36.73 -13.73
CA PHE A 339 22.94 -37.80 -13.77
C PHE A 339 22.87 -38.48 -15.13
N MET A 340 23.28 -37.77 -16.19
CA MET A 340 23.63 -38.37 -17.48
C MET A 340 25.14 -38.26 -17.70
N ASN A 341 25.89 -39.07 -16.97
CA ASN A 341 27.12 -39.61 -17.53
C ASN A 341 26.74 -40.86 -18.32
N PRO A 342 26.86 -40.88 -19.66
CA PRO A 342 26.80 -42.15 -20.36
C PRO A 342 28.02 -42.96 -19.93
N VAL A 343 27.77 -44.03 -19.18
CA VAL A 343 28.64 -45.19 -19.20
C VAL A 343 28.71 -45.61 -20.66
N ILE A 344 29.89 -45.47 -21.27
CA ILE A 344 30.50 -46.29 -22.32
C ILE A 344 31.52 -45.41 -23.06
N SER A 345 32.80 -45.73 -22.90
CA SER A 345 33.78 -45.62 -23.98
C SER A 345 34.88 -46.65 -23.74
N LEU A 346 34.76 -47.72 -24.54
CA LEU A 346 35.73 -48.74 -25.00
C LEU A 346 36.94 -49.08 -24.13
#